data_AF-A0A2K3DMT1-F1
#
_entry.id   AF-A0A2K3DMT1-F1
#
_cell.length_a   1.000
_cell.length_b   1.000
_cell.length_c   1.000
_cell.angle_alpha   90.00
_cell.angle_beta   90.00
_cell.angle_gamma   90.00
#
_symmetry.space_group_name_H-M   'P 1'
#
loop_
_entity.id
_entity.type
_entity.pdbx_description
1 polymer ?
#
loop_
_entity_poly.entity_id
_entity_poly.type
_entity_poly.pdbx_seq_one_letter_code
_entity_poly.pdbx_strand_id
1 'polypeptide(L)'
;MLTIVVSLATVFTVHNSQRVAVRDPYRSANTEEDDLEMQRALDAINEMNANTPPPPALSRESCHIKENSEIDGRVVKWGADHFTETPTDCCSACTNHPDCNVWVWCASPQGCGSGRQHKECWLKKNTVKNIIDSEGYAHPGIPWTSGALYPPEERLRVQEAERLRLEALRDNADLPLVYLDVAVKGTHIGRIKIVLFKNEAPRAAENFRALCTGEKGIVPQGHEGAGKPYHFKGSTFYRIIDRFIDQTGANTESIYGGAFKDDPGGLALKHDRKGLLSMANAGPDTNTSHFSILMAPAPHLDGHYTVFGEVVEGLDVAEKINALARGKPNNTAGPEEEAVITDAGQLR
;
A
#
# COMPACT_ATOMS: atom_id res chain seq x y z
N MET A 1 54.72 -49.11 33.53
CA MET A 1 55.57 -48.49 32.48
C MET A 1 54.79 -48.46 31.17
N LEU A 2 55.04 -47.44 30.36
CA LEU A 2 54.81 -47.33 28.90
C LEU A 2 53.40 -47.59 28.32
N THR A 3 52.79 -46.47 27.94
CA THR A 3 52.13 -46.13 26.67
C THR A 3 52.44 -47.03 25.44
N ILE A 4 51.46 -47.19 24.54
CA ILE A 4 51.53 -46.80 23.09
C ILE A 4 50.14 -46.90 22.42
N VAL A 5 49.93 -46.12 21.35
CA VAL A 5 48.65 -45.85 20.65
C VAL A 5 48.60 -46.50 19.26
N VAL A 6 47.53 -47.25 18.92
CA VAL A 6 47.04 -47.64 17.57
C VAL A 6 45.55 -48.06 17.71
N SER A 7 44.55 -47.81 16.84
CA SER A 7 44.28 -46.75 15.84
C SER A 7 42.78 -46.81 15.39
N LEU A 8 42.42 -46.22 14.24
CA LEU A 8 41.08 -46.08 13.63
C LEU A 8 40.26 -47.36 13.36
N ALA A 9 38.93 -47.26 13.55
CA ALA A 9 37.92 -47.67 12.55
C ALA A 9 36.57 -46.96 12.79
N THR A 10 36.08 -46.21 11.80
CA THR A 10 34.79 -45.49 11.85
C THR A 10 33.64 -46.40 11.42
N VAL A 11 32.56 -46.49 12.21
CA VAL A 11 31.31 -47.14 11.79
C VAL A 11 30.18 -46.11 11.81
N PHE A 12 29.70 -45.75 10.61
CA PHE A 12 28.48 -44.96 10.43
C PHE A 12 27.26 -45.89 10.44
N THR A 13 26.43 -45.82 11.48
CA THR A 13 25.10 -46.44 11.51
C THR A 13 24.03 -45.40 11.19
N VAL A 14 23.58 -45.38 9.93
CA VAL A 14 22.39 -44.62 9.52
C VAL A 14 21.16 -45.48 9.77
N HIS A 15 20.24 -45.04 10.64
CA HIS A 15 18.88 -45.61 10.73
C HIS A 15 17.81 -44.53 10.93
N ASN A 16 17.33 -44.03 9.79
CA ASN A 16 15.92 -43.86 9.46
C ASN A 16 14.96 -43.31 10.54
N SER A 17 14.79 -41.98 10.58
CA SER A 17 13.62 -41.35 11.22
C SER A 17 12.54 -41.14 10.17
N GLN A 18 11.43 -41.88 10.26
CA GLN A 18 10.27 -41.68 9.40
C GLN A 18 9.59 -40.35 9.71
N ARG A 19 9.72 -39.38 8.80
CA ARG A 19 8.93 -38.14 8.87
C ARG A 19 7.48 -38.45 8.55
N VAL A 20 6.62 -38.40 9.57
CA VAL A 20 5.17 -38.25 9.35
C VAL A 20 4.96 -36.89 8.67
N ALA A 21 4.41 -36.92 7.45
CA ALA A 21 4.07 -35.69 6.74
C ALA A 21 2.87 -35.04 7.42
N VAL A 22 3.12 -33.99 8.22
CA VAL A 22 2.07 -33.09 8.70
C VAL A 22 1.47 -32.40 7.48
N ARG A 23 0.22 -32.74 7.13
CA ARG A 23 -0.54 -31.99 6.15
C ARG A 23 -0.86 -30.63 6.73
N ASP A 24 -0.46 -29.58 6.01
CA ASP A 24 -0.86 -28.21 6.31
C ASP A 24 -2.38 -28.07 6.10
N PRO A 25 -3.17 -27.68 7.13
CA PRO A 25 -4.61 -27.51 6.99
C PRO A 25 -5.01 -26.25 6.20
N TYR A 26 -4.06 -25.38 5.83
CA TYR A 26 -4.34 -24.10 5.14
C TYR A 26 -4.06 -24.10 3.63
N ARG A 27 -3.69 -25.24 3.03
CA ARG A 27 -3.57 -25.32 1.57
C ARG A 27 -4.96 -25.36 0.94
N SER A 28 -5.49 -24.19 0.55
CA SER A 28 -6.69 -24.11 -0.29
C SER A 28 -6.46 -24.90 -1.58
N ALA A 29 -7.49 -25.67 -1.98
CA ALA A 29 -7.59 -26.13 -3.35
C ALA A 29 -8.24 -24.99 -4.13
N ASN A 30 -7.44 -24.10 -4.73
CA ASN A 30 -7.92 -23.33 -5.87
C ASN A 30 -8.36 -24.35 -6.92
N THR A 31 -9.57 -24.20 -7.46
CA THR A 31 -10.03 -25.12 -8.49
C THR A 31 -9.41 -24.72 -9.83
N GLU A 32 -9.19 -25.69 -10.72
CA GLU A 32 -8.71 -25.41 -12.09
C GLU A 32 -9.70 -24.52 -12.87
N GLU A 33 -10.93 -24.35 -12.36
CA GLU A 33 -11.99 -23.51 -12.90
C GLU A 33 -11.79 -22.03 -12.51
N ASP A 34 -11.34 -21.74 -11.29
CA ASP A 34 -11.02 -20.38 -10.80
C ASP A 34 -9.82 -19.77 -11.55
N ASP A 35 -8.75 -20.56 -11.70
CA ASP A 35 -7.55 -20.17 -12.45
C ASP A 35 -7.89 -19.92 -13.94
N LEU A 36 -8.85 -20.69 -14.49
CA LEU A 36 -9.32 -20.56 -15.87
C LEU A 36 -10.21 -19.32 -16.09
N GLU A 37 -11.02 -18.93 -15.12
CA GLU A 37 -11.82 -17.70 -15.18
C GLU A 37 -10.94 -16.44 -15.07
N MET A 38 -9.96 -16.46 -14.15
CA MET A 38 -8.93 -15.42 -14.06
C MET A 38 -8.11 -15.31 -15.37
N GLN A 39 -7.69 -16.44 -15.94
CA GLN A 39 -6.95 -16.44 -17.21
C GLN A 39 -7.81 -15.88 -18.36
N ARG A 40 -9.09 -16.22 -18.45
CA ARG A 40 -10.01 -15.65 -19.45
C ARG A 40 -10.18 -14.14 -19.30
N ALA A 41 -10.26 -13.63 -18.07
CA ALA A 41 -10.32 -12.19 -17.82
C ALA A 41 -9.02 -11.48 -18.25
N LEU A 42 -7.86 -12.07 -17.95
CA LEU A 42 -6.55 -11.57 -18.39
C LEU A 42 -6.41 -11.62 -19.92
N ASP A 43 -6.85 -12.70 -20.56
CA ASP A 43 -6.81 -12.85 -22.02
C ASP A 43 -7.73 -11.83 -22.72
N ALA A 44 -8.92 -11.58 -22.19
CA ALA A 44 -9.81 -10.53 -22.70
C ALA A 44 -9.20 -9.12 -22.55
N ILE A 45 -8.54 -8.82 -21.42
CA ILE A 45 -7.79 -7.57 -21.23
C ILE A 45 -6.63 -7.49 -22.24
N ASN A 46 -5.92 -8.59 -22.47
CA ASN A 46 -4.82 -8.66 -23.45
C ASN A 46 -5.32 -8.44 -24.89
N GLU A 47 -6.46 -9.01 -25.28
CA GLU A 47 -7.09 -8.76 -26.59
C GLU A 47 -7.59 -7.32 -26.74
N MET A 48 -8.16 -6.71 -25.69
CA MET A 48 -8.52 -5.29 -25.69
C MET A 48 -7.30 -4.38 -25.86
N ASN A 49 -6.18 -4.73 -25.21
CA ASN A 49 -4.91 -4.02 -25.36
C ASN A 49 -4.27 -4.24 -26.74
N ALA A 50 -4.34 -5.44 -27.30
CA ALA A 50 -3.77 -5.78 -28.60
C ALA A 50 -4.53 -5.15 -29.79
N ASN A 51 -5.86 -5.00 -29.66
CA ASN A 51 -6.70 -4.36 -30.67
C ASN A 51 -6.82 -2.84 -30.49
N THR A 52 -6.16 -2.26 -29.48
CA THR A 52 -6.09 -0.81 -29.31
C THR A 52 -5.13 -0.21 -30.34
N PRO A 53 -5.57 0.75 -31.19
CA PRO A 53 -4.64 1.44 -32.09
C PRO A 53 -3.56 2.15 -31.26
N PRO A 54 -2.31 2.24 -31.77
CA PRO A 54 -1.22 2.84 -31.03
C PRO A 54 -1.62 4.27 -30.61
N PRO A 55 -1.36 4.66 -29.35
CA PRO A 55 -1.78 5.96 -28.84
C PRO A 55 -1.21 7.07 -29.71
N PRO A 56 -1.98 8.15 -29.97
CA PRO A 56 -1.50 9.27 -30.76
C PRO A 56 -0.23 9.85 -30.15
N ALA A 57 0.69 10.31 -31.00
CA ALA A 57 1.96 10.86 -30.55
C ALA A 57 1.74 12.01 -29.56
N LEU A 58 2.37 11.91 -28.39
CA LEU A 58 2.22 12.85 -27.28
C LEU A 58 2.49 14.29 -27.75
N SER A 59 1.53 15.18 -27.56
CA SER A 59 1.60 16.58 -28.02
C SER A 59 1.75 17.55 -26.84
N ARG A 60 2.06 18.82 -27.14
CA ARG A 60 2.08 19.90 -26.12
C ARG A 60 0.71 20.15 -25.47
N GLU A 61 -0.38 19.72 -26.09
CA GLU A 61 -1.73 19.82 -25.52
C GLU A 61 -1.95 18.75 -24.43
N SER A 62 -1.11 17.71 -24.41
CA SER A 62 -1.13 16.63 -23.42
C SER A 62 -0.30 16.92 -22.16
N CYS A 63 0.16 18.16 -21.92
CA CYS A 63 1.04 18.48 -20.78
C CYS A 63 0.40 18.32 -19.39
N HIS A 64 -0.94 18.27 -19.30
CA HIS A 64 -1.75 18.16 -18.08
C HIS A 64 -1.20 19.01 -16.91
N ILE A 65 -0.94 20.30 -17.18
CA ILE A 65 -0.29 21.22 -16.25
C ILE A 65 -1.16 21.40 -15.01
N LYS A 66 -0.52 21.29 -13.83
CA LYS A 66 -1.15 21.52 -12.53
C LYS A 66 -0.23 22.36 -11.64
N GLU A 67 -0.69 23.56 -11.31
CA GLU A 67 -0.03 24.42 -10.33
C GLU A 67 -0.11 23.81 -8.92
N ASN A 68 0.83 24.19 -8.05
CA ASN A 68 0.94 23.74 -6.66
C ASN A 68 0.82 22.22 -6.50
N SER A 69 1.59 21.47 -7.30
CA SER A 69 1.56 20.01 -7.34
C SER A 69 2.93 19.41 -7.64
N GLU A 70 3.20 18.24 -7.05
CA GLU A 70 4.43 17.47 -7.32
C GLU A 70 4.07 16.01 -7.64
N ILE A 71 3.93 15.71 -8.94
CA ILE A 71 3.76 14.34 -9.45
C ILE A 71 5.08 13.56 -9.24
N ASP A 72 4.96 12.34 -8.70
CA ASP A 72 6.08 11.45 -8.45
C ASP A 72 6.57 10.74 -9.71
N GLY A 73 7.79 10.20 -9.66
CA GLY A 73 8.33 9.36 -10.71
C GLY A 73 9.84 9.18 -10.60
N ARG A 74 10.37 8.17 -11.30
CA ARG A 74 11.81 7.94 -11.44
C ARG A 74 12.42 9.11 -12.19
N VAL A 75 13.37 9.82 -11.60
CA VAL A 75 14.09 10.90 -12.28
C VAL A 75 14.84 10.34 -13.49
N VAL A 76 14.62 10.94 -14.66
CA VAL A 76 15.34 10.68 -15.92
C VAL A 76 16.23 11.85 -16.33
N LYS A 77 15.92 13.07 -15.86
CA LYS A 77 16.82 14.22 -15.89
C LYS A 77 16.72 15.00 -14.58
N TRP A 78 17.86 15.19 -13.93
CA TRP A 78 17.96 15.95 -12.69
C TRP A 78 17.71 17.43 -12.96
N GLY A 79 17.08 18.14 -12.03
CA GLY A 79 16.81 19.57 -12.18
C GLY A 79 17.95 20.47 -11.69
N ALA A 80 18.85 19.95 -10.87
CA ALA A 80 19.97 20.71 -10.29
C ALA A 80 20.95 21.26 -11.36
N ASP A 81 20.99 20.63 -12.54
CA ASP A 81 21.74 21.01 -13.74
C ASP A 81 20.83 21.35 -14.93
N HIS A 82 19.52 21.45 -14.72
CA HIS A 82 18.53 21.68 -15.78
C HIS A 82 17.48 22.71 -15.37
N PHE A 83 17.61 23.91 -15.92
CA PHE A 83 16.73 25.05 -15.66
C PHE A 83 15.93 25.42 -16.91
N THR A 84 14.66 25.79 -16.73
CA THR A 84 13.82 26.31 -17.81
C THR A 84 13.07 27.56 -17.38
N GLU A 85 12.86 28.50 -18.29
CA GLU A 85 12.25 29.80 -17.97
C GLU A 85 10.78 29.68 -17.52
N THR A 86 10.04 28.73 -18.08
CA THR A 86 8.62 28.49 -17.76
C THR A 86 8.31 27.00 -17.51
N PRO A 87 7.15 26.67 -16.89
CA PRO A 87 6.61 25.31 -16.84
C PRO A 87 6.42 24.72 -18.25
N THR A 88 5.99 25.52 -19.22
CA THR A 88 5.75 25.08 -20.61
C THR A 88 7.03 24.66 -21.33
N ASP A 89 8.15 25.32 -21.01
CA ASP A 89 9.48 24.91 -21.48
C ASP A 89 9.91 23.59 -20.82
N CYS A 90 9.59 23.40 -19.53
CA CYS A 90 9.85 22.14 -18.84
C CYS A 90 9.03 20.98 -19.42
N CYS A 91 7.74 21.19 -19.71
CA CYS A 91 6.94 20.21 -20.45
C CYS A 91 7.53 19.95 -21.84
N SER A 92 7.95 20.99 -22.57
CA SER A 92 8.58 20.83 -23.89
C SER A 92 9.87 20.02 -23.81
N ALA A 93 10.67 20.18 -22.74
CA ALA A 93 11.85 19.34 -22.50
C ALA A 93 11.45 17.88 -22.22
N CYS A 94 10.34 17.63 -21.52
CA CYS A 94 9.78 16.29 -21.33
C CYS A 94 9.31 15.67 -22.65
N THR A 95 8.53 16.39 -23.47
CA THR A 95 8.03 15.90 -24.77
C THR A 95 9.15 15.48 -25.72
N ASN A 96 10.32 16.11 -25.64
CA ASN A 96 11.49 15.80 -26.45
C ASN A 96 12.44 14.75 -25.82
N HIS A 97 12.10 14.19 -24.64
CA HIS A 97 12.93 13.21 -23.95
C HIS A 97 12.26 11.82 -23.98
N PRO A 98 12.88 10.79 -24.59
CA PRO A 98 12.21 9.51 -24.87
C PRO A 98 11.69 8.79 -23.61
N ASP A 99 12.43 8.89 -22.50
CA ASP A 99 12.02 8.31 -21.22
C ASP A 99 11.23 9.26 -20.31
N CYS A 100 10.76 10.42 -20.78
CA CYS A 100 9.96 11.33 -19.95
C CYS A 100 8.46 11.19 -20.22
N ASN A 101 7.66 11.17 -19.15
CA ASN A 101 6.22 11.43 -19.23
C ASN A 101 5.67 12.15 -17.99
N VAL A 102 6.54 12.63 -17.11
CA VAL A 102 6.21 13.45 -15.94
C VAL A 102 7.27 14.52 -15.82
N TRP A 103 6.91 15.73 -15.45
CA TRP A 103 7.86 16.80 -15.18
C TRP A 103 7.41 17.63 -13.98
N VAL A 104 8.37 18.14 -13.20
CA VAL A 104 8.10 19.12 -12.13
C VAL A 104 9.04 20.32 -12.29
N TRP A 105 8.52 21.51 -12.09
CA TRP A 105 9.21 22.79 -12.29
C TRP A 105 9.06 23.69 -11.07
N CYS A 106 10.17 24.25 -10.58
CA CYS A 106 10.14 25.02 -9.33
C CYS A 106 9.62 26.45 -9.54
N ALA A 107 8.34 26.67 -9.19
CA ALA A 107 7.65 27.95 -9.39
C ALA A 107 8.01 29.00 -8.33
N SER A 108 8.31 28.58 -7.10
CA SER A 108 8.71 29.47 -6.00
C SER A 108 10.02 30.21 -6.30
N PRO A 109 10.04 31.56 -6.28
CA PRO A 109 11.28 32.35 -6.36
C PRO A 109 12.24 32.11 -5.19
N GLN A 110 11.73 31.65 -4.05
CA GLN A 110 12.50 31.28 -2.86
C GLN A 110 13.07 29.85 -2.93
N GLY A 111 12.83 29.14 -4.04
CA GLY A 111 13.14 27.72 -4.17
C GLY A 111 12.05 26.81 -3.59
N CYS A 112 12.19 25.51 -3.83
CA CYS A 112 11.16 24.49 -3.60
C CYS A 112 11.49 23.53 -2.44
N GLY A 113 12.21 24.03 -1.42
CA GLY A 113 12.68 23.25 -0.28
C GLY A 113 13.88 22.36 -0.60
N SER A 114 14.52 21.77 0.41
CA SER A 114 15.61 20.79 0.26
C SER A 114 16.76 21.20 -0.68
N GLY A 115 17.08 22.49 -0.74
CA GLY A 115 18.11 23.06 -1.62
C GLY A 115 17.72 23.21 -3.09
N ARG A 116 16.46 22.94 -3.46
CA ARG A 116 15.92 23.06 -4.82
C ARG A 116 15.71 24.54 -5.18
N GLN A 117 16.32 24.98 -6.26
CA GLN A 117 16.31 26.37 -6.71
C GLN A 117 15.10 26.67 -7.60
N HIS A 118 14.73 27.95 -7.67
CA HIS A 118 13.75 28.45 -8.64
C HIS A 118 14.14 28.05 -10.08
N LYS A 119 13.15 27.75 -10.93
CA LYS A 119 13.32 27.30 -12.33
C LYS A 119 13.96 25.93 -12.55
N GLU A 120 14.35 25.18 -11.52
CA GLU A 120 14.76 23.78 -11.70
C GLU A 120 13.65 22.98 -12.39
N CYS A 121 13.98 22.32 -13.50
CA CYS A 121 13.09 21.49 -14.29
C CYS A 121 13.53 20.02 -14.20
N TRP A 122 12.74 19.22 -13.51
CA TRP A 122 12.98 17.80 -13.30
C TRP A 122 12.16 16.98 -14.28
N LEU A 123 12.82 16.12 -15.07
CA LEU A 123 12.14 15.16 -15.94
C LEU A 123 12.08 13.81 -15.25
N LYS A 124 10.90 13.19 -15.24
CA LYS A 124 10.60 11.94 -14.55
C LYS A 124 9.86 10.96 -15.50
N LYS A 125 9.97 9.65 -15.20
CA LYS A 125 9.14 8.58 -15.77
C LYS A 125 8.22 8.01 -14.69
N ASN A 126 6.95 7.80 -15.02
CA ASN A 126 6.03 7.03 -14.17
C ASN A 126 4.95 6.32 -15.02
N THR A 127 4.13 5.47 -14.40
CA THR A 127 2.94 4.87 -15.05
C THR A 127 1.75 5.81 -14.97
N VAL A 128 0.80 5.72 -15.90
CA VAL A 128 -0.42 6.55 -15.87
C VAL A 128 -1.25 6.32 -14.60
N LYS A 129 -1.29 5.08 -14.08
CA LYS A 129 -1.91 4.78 -12.76
C LYS A 129 -1.27 5.61 -11.65
N ASN A 130 0.05 5.53 -11.49
CA ASN A 130 0.76 6.24 -10.43
C ASN A 130 0.67 7.76 -10.60
N ILE A 131 0.58 8.25 -11.85
CA ILE A 131 0.34 9.67 -12.14
C ILE A 131 -1.03 10.08 -11.59
N ILE A 132 -2.10 9.37 -11.96
CA ILE A 132 -3.47 9.63 -11.46
C ILE A 132 -3.54 9.56 -9.94
N ASP A 133 -2.96 8.51 -9.34
CA ASP A 133 -2.91 8.33 -7.88
C ASP A 133 -2.13 9.48 -7.19
N SER A 134 -1.13 10.07 -7.87
CA SER A 134 -0.33 11.20 -7.36
C SER A 134 -0.91 12.59 -7.69
N GLU A 135 -1.76 12.73 -8.70
CA GLU A 135 -2.40 14.00 -9.08
C GLU A 135 -3.27 14.56 -7.94
N GLY A 136 -3.77 13.71 -7.03
CA GLY A 136 -4.51 14.11 -5.83
C GLY A 136 -3.71 14.97 -4.84
N TYR A 137 -2.38 14.96 -4.89
CA TYR A 137 -1.49 15.68 -3.96
C TYR A 137 -1.14 17.09 -4.48
N ALA A 138 -2.15 17.89 -4.81
CA ALA A 138 -2.01 19.30 -5.15
C ALA A 138 -2.67 20.17 -4.08
N HIS A 139 -1.94 21.13 -3.51
CA HIS A 139 -2.48 22.08 -2.52
C HIS A 139 -1.61 23.34 -2.44
N PRO A 140 -2.15 24.51 -1.99
CA PRO A 140 -1.48 25.82 -2.09
C PRO A 140 -0.11 25.97 -1.42
N GLY A 141 0.30 25.01 -0.58
CA GLY A 141 1.61 24.99 0.08
C GLY A 141 2.72 24.33 -0.75
N ILE A 142 2.40 23.64 -1.85
CA ILE A 142 3.39 23.02 -2.72
C ILE A 142 3.99 24.10 -3.66
N PRO A 143 5.32 24.28 -3.66
CA PRO A 143 5.99 25.32 -4.45
C PRO A 143 6.28 24.91 -5.91
N TRP A 144 5.94 23.66 -6.27
CA TRP A 144 6.11 23.08 -7.60
C TRP A 144 4.89 23.32 -8.50
N THR A 145 5.14 23.53 -9.79
CA THR A 145 4.16 23.26 -10.85
C THR A 145 4.59 21.97 -11.54
N SER A 146 3.66 21.06 -11.80
CA SER A 146 3.97 19.79 -12.47
C SER A 146 3.02 19.49 -13.61
N GLY A 147 3.35 18.46 -14.38
CA GLY A 147 2.47 17.93 -15.41
C GLY A 147 2.93 16.55 -15.85
N ALA A 148 2.09 15.90 -16.63
CA ALA A 148 2.34 14.57 -17.14
C ALA A 148 1.85 14.45 -18.58
N LEU A 149 2.52 13.61 -19.36
CA LEU A 149 2.21 13.35 -20.77
C LEU A 149 1.54 11.98 -20.89
N TYR A 150 0.23 11.98 -21.12
CA TYR A 150 -0.53 10.77 -21.45
C TYR A 150 -1.75 11.10 -22.33
N PRO A 151 -2.19 10.18 -23.21
CA PRO A 151 -3.42 10.33 -23.97
C PRO A 151 -4.64 10.35 -23.03
N PRO A 152 -5.62 11.25 -23.21
CA PRO A 152 -6.80 11.32 -22.34
C PRO A 152 -7.57 9.99 -22.19
N GLU A 153 -7.59 9.17 -23.25
CA GLU A 153 -8.20 7.84 -23.27
C GLU A 153 -7.44 6.81 -22.42
N GLU A 154 -6.13 6.97 -22.21
CA GLU A 154 -5.35 6.08 -21.33
C GLU A 154 -5.77 6.30 -19.87
N ARG A 155 -6.04 7.55 -19.48
CA ARG A 155 -6.55 7.89 -18.14
C ARG A 155 -7.87 7.17 -17.85
N LEU A 156 -8.82 7.23 -18.78
CA LEU A 156 -10.12 6.59 -18.65
C LEU A 156 -9.98 5.06 -18.58
N ARG A 157 -9.14 4.45 -19.43
CA ARG A 157 -8.87 3.00 -19.39
C ARG A 157 -8.27 2.55 -18.07
N VAL A 158 -7.29 3.28 -17.54
CA VAL A 158 -6.64 2.95 -16.25
C VAL A 158 -7.62 3.07 -15.07
N GLN A 159 -8.43 4.13 -15.05
CA GLN A 159 -9.46 4.33 -14.02
C GLN A 159 -10.55 3.24 -14.09
N GLU A 160 -10.98 2.86 -15.29
CA GLU A 160 -11.97 1.80 -15.50
C GLU A 160 -11.43 0.43 -15.11
N ALA A 161 -10.21 0.09 -15.51
CA ALA A 161 -9.57 -1.17 -15.16
C ALA A 161 -9.37 -1.32 -13.64
N GLU A 162 -8.96 -0.25 -12.95
CA GLU A 162 -8.83 -0.26 -11.50
C GLU A 162 -10.20 -0.39 -10.81
N ARG A 163 -11.24 0.29 -11.30
CA ARG A 163 -12.62 0.13 -10.81
C ARG A 163 -13.08 -1.32 -10.92
N LEU A 164 -12.97 -1.91 -12.11
CA LEU A 164 -13.39 -3.30 -12.35
C LEU A 164 -12.59 -4.29 -11.50
N ARG A 165 -11.29 -4.06 -11.27
CA ARG A 165 -10.45 -4.87 -10.37
C ARG A 165 -10.95 -4.80 -8.92
N LEU A 166 -11.25 -3.60 -8.41
CA LEU A 166 -11.74 -3.42 -7.03
C LEU A 166 -13.18 -3.94 -6.86
N GLU A 167 -14.04 -3.81 -7.87
CA GLU A 167 -15.38 -4.41 -7.90
C GLU A 167 -15.29 -5.95 -7.88
N ALA A 168 -14.46 -6.56 -8.74
CA ALA A 168 -14.24 -8.01 -8.74
C ALA A 168 -13.65 -8.52 -7.41
N LEU A 169 -12.70 -7.78 -6.81
CA LEU A 169 -12.14 -8.12 -5.51
C LEU A 169 -13.18 -8.03 -4.38
N ARG A 170 -14.02 -6.98 -4.37
CA ARG A 170 -15.15 -6.80 -3.45
C ARG A 170 -16.16 -7.93 -3.55
N ASP A 171 -16.47 -8.36 -4.77
CA ASP A 171 -17.54 -9.33 -5.05
C ASP A 171 -17.08 -10.80 -4.98
N ASN A 172 -15.77 -11.06 -4.89
CA ASN A 172 -15.21 -12.40 -4.67
C ASN A 172 -15.66 -12.98 -3.32
N ALA A 173 -16.69 -13.83 -3.37
CA ALA A 173 -17.40 -14.37 -2.20
C ALA A 173 -16.52 -15.12 -1.18
N ASP A 174 -15.36 -15.65 -1.60
CA ASP A 174 -14.48 -16.43 -0.75
C ASP A 174 -13.58 -15.60 0.17
N LEU A 175 -13.23 -14.37 -0.22
CA LEU A 175 -12.34 -13.51 0.56
C LEU A 175 -13.11 -12.68 1.60
N PRO A 176 -12.76 -12.67 2.90
CA PRO A 176 -13.52 -11.92 3.91
C PRO A 176 -13.58 -10.43 3.60
N LEU A 177 -14.76 -9.83 3.72
CA LEU A 177 -14.99 -8.39 3.50
C LEU A 177 -15.36 -7.75 4.84
N VAL A 178 -14.55 -6.80 5.29
CA VAL A 178 -14.73 -6.08 6.56
C VAL A 178 -14.88 -4.59 6.34
N TYR A 179 -15.30 -3.86 7.37
CA TYR A 179 -15.43 -2.41 7.33
C TYR A 179 -14.89 -1.71 8.57
N LEU A 180 -14.53 -0.43 8.39
CA LEU A 180 -14.21 0.54 9.43
C LEU A 180 -15.02 1.82 9.16
N ASP A 181 -15.84 2.26 10.12
CA ASP A 181 -16.46 3.59 10.09
C ASP A 181 -15.57 4.59 10.81
N VAL A 182 -15.26 5.72 10.17
CA VAL A 182 -14.28 6.68 10.68
C VAL A 182 -14.93 8.03 10.96
N ALA A 183 -14.55 8.62 12.08
CA ALA A 183 -14.79 10.03 12.39
C ALA A 183 -13.48 10.80 12.58
N VAL A 184 -13.51 12.10 12.33
CA VAL A 184 -12.45 13.06 12.65
C VAL A 184 -13.07 14.17 13.48
N LYS A 185 -12.53 14.42 14.69
CA LYS A 185 -13.04 15.45 15.63
C LYS A 185 -14.55 15.32 15.86
N GLY A 186 -14.99 14.08 16.12
CA GLY A 186 -16.39 13.70 16.32
C GLY A 186 -17.29 13.70 15.07
N THR A 187 -16.80 14.16 13.91
CA THR A 187 -17.58 14.17 12.66
C THR A 187 -17.31 12.92 11.85
N HIS A 188 -18.35 12.10 11.60
CA HIS A 188 -18.23 10.91 10.75
C HIS A 188 -17.90 11.31 9.29
N ILE A 189 -16.78 10.80 8.76
CA ILE A 189 -16.26 11.12 7.42
C ILE A 189 -16.49 10.04 6.37
N GLY A 190 -16.90 8.84 6.78
CA GLY A 190 -17.30 7.74 5.90
C GLY A 190 -16.86 6.35 6.38
N ARG A 191 -17.21 5.35 5.57
CA ARG A 191 -16.87 3.94 5.75
C ARG A 191 -15.77 3.51 4.78
N ILE A 192 -14.75 2.83 5.29
CA ILE A 192 -13.75 2.11 4.50
C ILE A 192 -14.18 0.63 4.46
N LYS A 193 -14.25 0.01 3.27
CA LYS A 193 -14.45 -1.44 3.11
C LYS A 193 -13.17 -2.10 2.60
N ILE A 194 -12.82 -3.23 3.18
CA ILE A 194 -11.52 -3.90 2.99
C ILE A 194 -11.76 -5.38 2.71
N VAL A 195 -11.13 -5.90 1.66
CA VAL A 195 -11.03 -7.34 1.42
C VAL A 195 -9.74 -7.87 2.03
N LEU A 196 -9.81 -9.03 2.68
CA LEU A 196 -8.68 -9.65 3.37
C LEU A 196 -8.11 -10.82 2.55
N PHE A 197 -6.80 -10.81 2.35
CA PHE A 197 -6.02 -11.79 1.60
C PHE A 197 -5.77 -13.04 2.46
N LYS A 198 -6.85 -13.77 2.79
CA LYS A 198 -6.81 -14.92 3.72
C LYS A 198 -5.95 -16.10 3.24
N ASN A 199 -5.66 -16.20 1.94
CA ASN A 199 -4.89 -17.30 1.36
C ASN A 199 -3.38 -17.00 1.45
N GLU A 200 -3.01 -15.74 1.28
CA GLU A 200 -1.64 -15.22 1.28
C GLU A 200 -1.17 -14.90 2.72
N ALA A 201 -2.06 -14.34 3.53
CA ALA A 201 -1.80 -13.85 4.87
C ALA A 201 -2.85 -14.33 5.91
N PRO A 202 -2.99 -15.66 6.12
CA PRO A 202 -4.07 -16.23 6.94
C PRO A 202 -4.08 -15.76 8.41
N ARG A 203 -2.92 -15.52 9.04
CA ARG A 203 -2.85 -15.08 10.45
C ARG A 203 -3.19 -13.61 10.56
N ALA A 204 -2.62 -12.77 9.69
CA ALA A 204 -2.91 -11.35 9.66
C ALA A 204 -4.38 -11.09 9.31
N ALA A 205 -4.93 -11.80 8.32
CA ALA A 205 -6.33 -11.71 7.93
C ALA A 205 -7.29 -12.13 9.05
N GLU A 206 -7.11 -13.30 9.69
CA GLU A 206 -7.99 -13.73 10.78
C GLU A 206 -7.87 -12.83 12.02
N ASN A 207 -6.65 -12.37 12.36
CA ASN A 207 -6.44 -11.37 13.42
C ASN A 207 -7.22 -10.08 13.12
N PHE A 208 -7.08 -9.53 11.92
CA PHE A 208 -7.78 -8.30 11.54
C PHE A 208 -9.29 -8.49 11.53
N ARG A 209 -9.79 -9.57 10.91
CA ARG A 209 -11.22 -9.89 10.84
C ARG A 209 -11.85 -10.00 12.23
N ALA A 210 -11.20 -10.71 13.15
CA ALA A 210 -11.70 -10.89 14.51
C ALA A 210 -11.62 -9.60 15.37
N LEU A 211 -10.63 -8.73 15.12
CA LEU A 211 -10.56 -7.38 15.71
C LEU A 211 -11.58 -6.40 15.08
N CYS A 212 -12.03 -6.64 13.85
CA CYS A 212 -13.20 -5.96 13.29
C CYS A 212 -14.49 -6.40 14.00
N THR A 213 -14.70 -7.70 14.25
CA THR A 213 -15.96 -8.20 14.83
C THR A 213 -16.06 -8.12 16.36
N GLY A 214 -14.94 -8.07 17.08
CA GLY A 214 -14.94 -8.14 18.55
C GLY A 214 -15.23 -9.53 19.12
N GLU A 215 -15.31 -10.56 18.28
CA GLU A 215 -15.81 -11.90 18.63
C GLU A 215 -14.97 -12.65 19.68
N LYS A 216 -13.69 -12.27 19.84
CA LYS A 216 -12.80 -12.86 20.85
C LYS A 216 -13.07 -12.32 22.27
N GLY A 217 -14.02 -11.38 22.41
CA GLY A 217 -14.47 -10.88 23.70
C GLY A 217 -13.46 -9.94 24.36
N ILE A 218 -13.20 -10.16 25.65
CA ILE A 218 -12.40 -9.29 26.51
C ILE A 218 -11.00 -9.88 26.70
N VAL A 219 -9.97 -9.02 26.62
CA VAL A 219 -8.57 -9.38 26.89
C VAL A 219 -8.42 -9.93 28.33
N PRO A 220 -7.87 -11.14 28.53
CA PRO A 220 -7.64 -11.71 29.86
C PRO A 220 -6.69 -10.89 30.74
N GLN A 221 -6.68 -11.20 32.05
CA GLN A 221 -5.71 -10.60 32.96
C GLN A 221 -4.29 -11.11 32.68
N GLY A 222 -3.30 -10.22 32.80
CA GLY A 222 -1.90 -10.50 32.49
C GLY A 222 -1.48 -10.24 31.03
N HIS A 223 -2.42 -9.85 30.17
CA HIS A 223 -2.23 -9.58 28.74
C HIS A 223 -2.27 -8.08 28.42
N GLU A 224 -1.72 -7.66 27.27
CA GLU A 224 -1.71 -6.24 26.88
C GLU A 224 -3.12 -5.76 26.51
N GLY A 225 -3.63 -4.80 27.28
CA GLY A 225 -5.01 -4.30 27.15
C GLY A 225 -6.04 -5.06 27.99
N ALA A 226 -5.62 -5.87 28.98
CA ALA A 226 -6.48 -6.57 29.93
C ALA A 226 -7.74 -5.77 30.34
N GLY A 227 -8.91 -6.39 30.19
CA GLY A 227 -10.20 -5.78 30.50
C GLY A 227 -10.83 -4.93 29.38
N LYS A 228 -10.12 -4.66 28.28
CA LYS A 228 -10.68 -4.06 27.06
C LYS A 228 -11.20 -5.14 26.10
N PRO A 229 -12.11 -4.82 25.16
CA PRO A 229 -12.47 -5.75 24.09
C PRO A 229 -11.35 -5.88 23.05
N TYR A 230 -11.20 -7.07 22.46
CA TYR A 230 -10.40 -7.31 21.25
C TYR A 230 -11.08 -6.71 20.02
N HIS A 231 -11.07 -5.37 19.90
CA HIS A 231 -11.85 -4.67 18.89
C HIS A 231 -11.18 -3.35 18.44
N PHE A 232 -11.24 -3.04 17.15
CA PHE A 232 -10.81 -1.74 16.59
C PHE A 232 -11.73 -0.56 16.94
N LYS A 233 -12.91 -0.79 17.52
CA LYS A 233 -13.82 0.28 17.89
C LYS A 233 -13.22 1.16 19.00
N GLY A 234 -13.08 2.45 18.71
CA GLY A 234 -12.38 3.42 19.56
C GLY A 234 -10.87 3.49 19.34
N SER A 235 -10.34 2.85 18.29
CA SER A 235 -8.93 2.99 17.90
C SER A 235 -8.66 4.30 17.17
N THR A 236 -7.59 4.99 17.57
CA THR A 236 -7.13 6.24 16.95
C THR A 236 -6.07 5.96 15.88
N PHE A 237 -6.09 6.69 14.76
CA PHE A 237 -4.96 6.76 13.83
C PHE A 237 -3.85 7.59 14.47
N TYR A 238 -2.94 6.91 15.18
CA TYR A 238 -1.94 7.54 16.04
C TYR A 238 -0.68 7.99 15.28
N ARG A 239 -0.50 7.57 14.03
CA ARG A 239 0.61 7.99 13.18
C ARG A 239 0.16 8.06 11.73
N ILE A 240 0.03 9.28 11.23
CA ILE A 240 -0.40 9.61 9.88
C ILE A 240 0.79 10.30 9.20
N ILE A 241 1.20 9.82 8.05
CA ILE A 241 2.31 10.40 7.25
C ILE A 241 1.79 10.61 5.83
N ASP A 242 1.69 11.88 5.41
CA ASP A 242 1.19 12.22 4.08
C ASP A 242 2.03 11.55 2.98
N ARG A 243 1.37 11.05 1.93
CA ARG A 243 2.00 10.29 0.84
C ARG A 243 2.76 9.03 1.30
N PHE A 244 2.43 8.45 2.45
CA PHE A 244 3.04 7.20 2.89
C PHE A 244 2.05 6.23 3.55
N ILE A 245 1.66 6.46 4.82
CA ILE A 245 0.80 5.53 5.58
C ILE A 245 -0.14 6.26 6.54
N ASP A 246 -1.30 5.65 6.78
CA ASP A 246 -2.18 5.92 7.91
C ASP A 246 -2.15 4.71 8.85
N GLN A 247 -1.51 4.85 10.01
CA GLN A 247 -1.23 3.76 10.94
C GLN A 247 -2.13 3.82 12.19
N THR A 248 -2.70 2.68 12.55
CA THR A 248 -3.55 2.48 13.72
C THR A 248 -3.42 1.04 14.26
N GLY A 249 -4.26 0.64 15.20
CA GLY A 249 -4.33 -0.71 15.77
C GLY A 249 -5.34 -0.80 16.90
N ALA A 250 -5.68 -2.01 17.34
CA ALA A 250 -6.55 -2.16 18.52
C ALA A 250 -5.85 -1.63 19.77
N ASN A 251 -6.62 -1.27 20.79
CA ASN A 251 -6.08 -0.82 22.08
C ASN A 251 -5.57 -1.99 22.96
N THR A 252 -5.16 -3.09 22.33
CA THR A 252 -4.88 -4.44 22.82
C THR A 252 -3.81 -5.12 21.97
N GLU A 253 -3.23 -6.22 22.45
CA GLU A 253 -2.48 -7.19 21.63
C GLU A 253 -3.31 -7.86 20.51
N SER A 254 -2.68 -8.75 19.72
CA SER A 254 -3.37 -9.61 18.75
C SER A 254 -4.29 -10.64 19.42
N ILE A 255 -5.20 -11.21 18.64
CA ILE A 255 -6.12 -12.28 19.10
C ILE A 255 -5.41 -13.57 19.56
N TYR A 256 -4.09 -13.68 19.35
CA TYR A 256 -3.31 -14.89 19.63
C TYR A 256 -2.57 -14.85 20.98
N GLY A 257 -2.71 -13.79 21.77
CA GLY A 257 -2.03 -13.66 23.06
C GLY A 257 -0.66 -12.99 22.97
N GLY A 258 -0.56 -11.85 22.27
CA GLY A 258 0.69 -11.09 22.12
C GLY A 258 1.07 -10.84 20.66
N ALA A 259 2.33 -11.13 20.31
CA ALA A 259 2.84 -11.02 18.95
C ALA A 259 2.74 -12.35 18.17
N PHE A 260 2.60 -12.27 16.84
CA PHE A 260 2.56 -13.42 15.95
C PHE A 260 3.47 -13.28 14.72
N LYS A 261 3.76 -14.43 14.11
CA LYS A 261 4.68 -14.59 12.99
C LYS A 261 4.21 -13.89 11.72
N ASP A 262 5.16 -13.51 10.87
CA ASP A 262 4.84 -13.06 9.52
C ASP A 262 4.23 -14.19 8.68
N ASP A 263 3.33 -13.83 7.78
CA ASP A 263 2.76 -14.78 6.82
C ASP A 263 3.59 -14.75 5.52
N PRO A 264 4.25 -15.85 5.10
CA PRO A 264 5.18 -15.81 3.97
C PRO A 264 4.58 -15.41 2.62
N GLY A 265 3.28 -15.67 2.40
CA GLY A 265 2.57 -15.21 1.20
C GLY A 265 2.41 -13.69 1.19
N GLY A 266 1.94 -13.12 2.31
CA GLY A 266 1.83 -11.67 2.50
C GLY A 266 3.17 -10.92 2.48
N LEU A 267 4.28 -11.57 2.87
CA LEU A 267 5.64 -11.02 2.68
C LEU A 267 6.12 -11.06 1.21
N ALA A 268 5.59 -11.96 0.39
CA ALA A 268 5.93 -12.06 -1.03
C ALA A 268 5.18 -11.04 -1.90
N LEU A 269 4.03 -10.56 -1.42
CA LEU A 269 3.29 -9.45 -2.01
C LEU A 269 4.10 -8.14 -1.96
N LYS A 270 3.68 -7.18 -2.80
CA LYS A 270 4.38 -5.92 -3.01
C LYS A 270 3.58 -4.73 -2.49
N HIS A 271 4.27 -3.80 -1.85
CA HIS A 271 3.74 -2.51 -1.45
C HIS A 271 3.69 -1.55 -2.65
N ASP A 272 3.07 -1.99 -3.74
CA ASP A 272 3.17 -1.37 -5.07
C ASP A 272 2.10 -0.31 -5.35
N ARG A 273 1.07 -0.22 -4.51
CA ARG A 273 -0.08 0.66 -4.69
C ARG A 273 -0.70 1.14 -3.38
N LYS A 274 -1.43 2.23 -3.50
CA LYS A 274 -2.30 2.82 -2.48
C LYS A 274 -3.49 1.90 -2.18
N GLY A 275 -3.99 1.93 -0.95
CA GLY A 275 -5.13 1.14 -0.49
C GLY A 275 -4.78 -0.23 0.09
N LEU A 276 -3.54 -0.71 -0.07
CA LEU A 276 -3.07 -1.94 0.58
C LEU A 276 -3.03 -1.80 2.11
N LEU A 277 -3.37 -2.88 2.81
CA LEU A 277 -3.15 -3.03 4.24
C LEU A 277 -1.90 -3.85 4.51
N SER A 278 -1.05 -3.32 5.39
CA SER A 278 0.19 -3.94 5.84
C SER A 278 0.22 -4.03 7.36
N MET A 279 0.67 -5.15 7.92
CA MET A 279 0.91 -5.26 9.36
C MET A 279 2.00 -4.29 9.78
N ALA A 280 1.86 -3.68 10.96
CA ALA A 280 2.93 -2.93 11.59
C ALA A 280 3.59 -3.78 12.68
N ASN A 281 4.91 -3.89 12.61
CA ASN A 281 5.72 -4.72 13.51
C ASN A 281 6.96 -3.94 14.00
N ALA A 282 7.69 -4.53 14.95
CA ALA A 282 8.96 -4.04 15.48
C ALA A 282 10.16 -4.84 14.94
N GLY A 283 10.01 -5.45 13.77
CA GLY A 283 10.93 -6.44 13.18
C GLY A 283 10.24 -7.78 12.87
N PRO A 284 10.98 -8.75 12.29
CA PRO A 284 10.42 -10.03 11.85
C PRO A 284 9.70 -10.79 12.96
N ASP A 285 8.58 -11.44 12.62
CA ASP A 285 7.73 -12.23 13.53
C ASP A 285 7.16 -11.45 14.74
N THR A 286 7.01 -10.12 14.67
CA THR A 286 6.49 -9.28 15.77
C THR A 286 5.15 -8.55 15.47
N ASN A 287 4.28 -9.16 14.66
CA ASN A 287 2.98 -8.57 14.31
C ASN A 287 2.01 -8.62 15.51
N THR A 288 1.25 -7.55 15.76
CA THR A 288 0.25 -7.50 16.85
C THR A 288 -1.13 -7.07 16.33
N SER A 289 -1.82 -6.13 16.95
CA SER A 289 -3.07 -5.54 16.43
C SER A 289 -2.83 -4.33 15.51
N HIS A 290 -1.58 -3.87 15.37
CA HIS A 290 -1.24 -2.67 14.63
C HIS A 290 -1.12 -2.92 13.12
N PHE A 291 -1.65 -1.98 12.33
CA PHE A 291 -1.62 -2.03 10.86
C PHE A 291 -1.50 -0.63 10.26
N SER A 292 -1.12 -0.58 8.99
CA SER A 292 -1.06 0.61 8.16
C SER A 292 -1.94 0.45 6.93
N ILE A 293 -2.69 1.49 6.57
CA ILE A 293 -3.24 1.66 5.22
C ILE A 293 -2.20 2.42 4.40
N LEU A 294 -1.80 1.89 3.24
CA LEU A 294 -0.83 2.52 2.35
C LEU A 294 -1.48 3.66 1.57
N MET A 295 -0.84 4.82 1.60
CA MET A 295 -1.29 6.03 0.91
C MET A 295 -0.45 6.37 -0.32
N ALA A 296 0.68 5.68 -0.52
CA ALA A 296 1.47 5.64 -1.75
C ALA A 296 2.22 4.29 -1.85
N PRO A 297 2.81 3.95 -3.02
CA PRO A 297 3.71 2.81 -3.13
C PRO A 297 4.92 2.93 -2.20
N ALA A 298 5.25 1.87 -1.48
CA ALA A 298 6.28 1.84 -0.45
C ALA A 298 7.19 0.60 -0.56
N PRO A 299 7.93 0.41 -1.68
CA PRO A 299 8.73 -0.81 -1.93
C PRO A 299 9.87 -1.04 -0.93
N HIS A 300 10.20 -0.06 -0.09
CA HIS A 300 11.15 -0.22 1.03
C HIS A 300 10.57 -1.03 2.21
N LEU A 301 9.28 -1.40 2.18
CA LEU A 301 8.60 -2.26 3.14
C LEU A 301 8.52 -3.74 2.69
N ASP A 302 8.82 -4.02 1.42
CA ASP A 302 8.71 -5.35 0.82
C ASP A 302 9.55 -6.40 1.56
N GLY A 303 8.96 -7.57 1.86
CA GLY A 303 9.63 -8.65 2.57
C GLY A 303 9.91 -8.37 4.06
N HIS A 304 9.51 -7.21 4.58
CA HIS A 304 9.66 -6.83 6.00
C HIS A 304 8.33 -6.67 6.74
N TYR A 305 7.25 -6.40 6.01
CA TYR A 305 5.90 -6.23 6.56
C TYR A 305 4.90 -7.05 5.75
N THR A 306 4.03 -7.78 6.45
CA THR A 306 3.04 -8.68 5.84
C THR A 306 1.89 -7.86 5.24
N VAL A 307 1.74 -7.85 3.91
CA VAL A 307 0.54 -7.34 3.22
C VAL A 307 -0.59 -8.35 3.39
N PHE A 308 -1.78 -7.91 3.82
CA PHE A 308 -2.87 -8.82 4.19
C PHE A 308 -4.28 -8.42 3.73
N GLY A 309 -4.42 -7.31 3.01
CA GLY A 309 -5.70 -6.89 2.45
C GLY A 309 -5.61 -5.63 1.60
N GLU A 310 -6.76 -5.20 1.08
CA GLU A 310 -6.86 -4.01 0.23
C GLU A 310 -8.23 -3.32 0.41
N VAL A 311 -8.21 -1.98 0.45
CA VAL A 311 -9.39 -1.12 0.44
C VAL A 311 -10.08 -1.21 -0.92
N VAL A 312 -11.31 -1.70 -0.95
CA VAL A 312 -12.13 -1.84 -2.17
C VAL A 312 -13.20 -0.75 -2.32
N GLU A 313 -13.61 -0.11 -1.22
CA GLU A 313 -14.46 1.08 -1.23
C GLU A 313 -14.06 2.03 -0.09
N GLY A 314 -14.29 3.33 -0.27
CA GLY A 314 -13.99 4.34 0.74
C GLY A 314 -12.52 4.76 0.81
N LEU A 315 -11.77 4.61 -0.28
CA LEU A 315 -10.39 5.11 -0.34
C LEU A 315 -10.31 6.63 -0.14
N ASP A 316 -11.34 7.37 -0.56
CA ASP A 316 -11.50 8.81 -0.29
C ASP A 316 -11.62 9.14 1.21
N VAL A 317 -12.09 8.18 2.01
CA VAL A 317 -12.14 8.29 3.49
C VAL A 317 -10.74 8.17 4.07
N ALA A 318 -9.94 7.20 3.61
CA ALA A 318 -8.53 7.13 3.96
C ALA A 318 -7.76 8.38 3.49
N GLU A 319 -8.04 8.89 2.30
CA GLU A 319 -7.43 10.15 1.81
C GLU A 319 -7.72 11.36 2.70
N LYS A 320 -8.92 11.44 3.29
CA LYS A 320 -9.27 12.48 4.27
C LYS A 320 -8.48 12.33 5.57
N ILE A 321 -8.15 11.10 5.99
CA ILE A 321 -7.28 10.83 7.16
C ILE A 321 -5.85 11.26 6.85
N ASN A 322 -5.27 10.76 5.75
CA ASN A 322 -3.90 11.11 5.33
C ASN A 322 -3.70 12.61 5.14
N ALA A 323 -4.72 13.32 4.64
CA ALA A 323 -4.69 14.77 4.47
C ALA A 323 -4.50 15.56 5.78
N LEU A 324 -4.80 14.98 6.95
CA LEU A 324 -4.59 15.61 8.27
C LEU A 324 -3.10 15.87 8.57
N ALA A 325 -2.20 15.14 7.93
CA ALA A 325 -0.75 15.31 8.07
C ALA A 325 -0.16 16.38 7.13
N ARG A 326 -0.90 16.89 6.14
CA ARG A 326 -0.39 17.80 5.10
C ARG A 326 -0.01 19.16 5.67
N GLY A 327 1.20 19.63 5.35
CA GLY A 327 1.69 20.95 5.77
C GLY A 327 2.04 21.06 7.26
N LYS A 328 1.89 19.99 8.04
CA LYS A 328 2.41 19.88 9.40
C LYS A 328 3.94 19.64 9.39
N PRO A 329 4.65 19.85 10.51
CA PRO A 329 6.04 19.45 10.64
C PRO A 329 6.28 18.00 10.19
N ASN A 330 7.28 17.81 9.34
CA ASN A 330 7.63 16.54 8.68
C ASN A 330 6.51 15.88 7.85
N ASN A 331 5.43 16.60 7.54
CA ASN A 331 4.18 16.06 6.98
C ASN A 331 3.63 14.87 7.81
N THR A 332 3.59 15.05 9.13
CA THR A 332 3.10 14.05 10.09
C THR A 332 1.97 14.59 10.97
N ALA A 333 1.00 13.74 11.28
CA ALA A 333 -0.02 13.97 12.31
C ALA A 333 -0.11 12.78 13.26
N GLY A 334 -0.58 13.03 14.48
CA GLY A 334 -0.76 12.02 15.52
C GLY A 334 -2.18 12.01 16.10
N PRO A 335 -2.34 11.50 17.34
CA PRO A 335 -3.64 11.39 18.00
C PRO A 335 -4.40 12.70 18.18
N GLU A 336 -3.72 13.86 18.11
CA GLU A 336 -4.32 15.20 18.26
C GLU A 336 -5.32 15.58 17.16
N GLU A 337 -5.34 14.84 16.05
CA GLU A 337 -6.31 15.05 14.99
C GLU A 337 -7.64 14.31 15.21
N GLU A 338 -7.75 13.49 16.26
CA GLU A 338 -8.98 12.77 16.64
C GLU A 338 -9.60 11.96 15.48
N ALA A 339 -8.75 11.42 14.59
CA ALA A 339 -9.14 10.43 13.58
C ALA A 339 -9.33 9.07 14.26
N VAL A 340 -10.58 8.61 14.39
CA VAL A 340 -10.97 7.45 15.21
C VAL A 340 -11.89 6.51 14.44
N ILE A 341 -11.65 5.21 14.57
CA ILE A 341 -12.55 4.14 14.12
C ILE A 341 -13.74 4.10 15.09
N THR A 342 -14.89 4.62 14.68
CA THR A 342 -16.11 4.69 15.52
C THR A 342 -16.93 3.41 15.51
N ASP A 343 -16.80 2.60 14.45
CA ASP A 343 -17.38 1.25 14.37
C ASP A 343 -16.54 0.37 13.44
N ALA A 344 -16.64 -0.95 13.60
CA ALA A 344 -15.99 -1.91 12.72
C ALA A 344 -16.78 -3.23 12.72
N GLY A 345 -16.60 -4.04 11.68
CA GLY A 345 -17.24 -5.35 11.60
C GLY A 345 -16.96 -6.09 10.30
N GLN A 346 -17.60 -7.25 10.15
CA GLN A 346 -17.54 -8.07 8.94
C GLN A 346 -18.86 -7.93 8.16
N LEU A 347 -18.76 -7.82 6.83
CA LEU A 347 -19.89 -7.76 5.89
C LEU A 347 -20.18 -9.15 5.28
N ARG A 348 -19.14 -9.95 5.04
CA ARG A 348 -19.18 -11.38 4.67
C ARG A 348 -17.86 -12.04 5.03
#